data_AF-A0A1I0ZT22-F1
#
_entry.id   AF-A0A1I0ZT22-F1
#
_cell.length_a   1.000
_cell.length_b   1.000
_cell.length_c   1.000
_cell.angle_alpha   90.00
_cell.angle_beta   90.00
_cell.angle_gamma   90.00
#
_symmetry.space_group_name_H-M   'P 1'
#
loop_
_entity.id
_entity.type
_entity.pdbx_description
1 polymer ?
#
loop_
_entity_poly.entity_id
_entity_poly.type
_entity_poly.pdbx_seq_one_letter_code
_entity_poly.pdbx_strand_id
1 'polypeptide(L)'
;MIDKALEFILGELNNYLGASYHGPEKAAVLASLSSPDNSVPLAIDNKLVLSLVNIERETAIGSTGFVARQGANGYGRTNPSLYLNLYVLLAASYAGNYSGALRMLSQAMAFFQAKWGFDPQNSAGFPAGMTQLSVEVVSLSMAELSTLWAVLGANYLPSVVYKLRMVTLQEDWLIAPIPAVSSGIADVQGS
;
A
#
# COMPACT_ATOMS: atom_id res chain seq x y z
N MET A 1 -7.17 5.80 -2.00
CA MET A 1 -7.01 4.51 -1.28
C MET A 1 -5.55 4.24 -0.89
N ILE A 2 -4.57 4.47 -1.77
CA ILE A 2 -3.15 4.29 -1.46
C ILE A 2 -2.70 5.21 -0.31
N ASP A 3 -3.11 6.47 -0.37
CA ASP A 3 -3.02 7.45 0.73
C ASP A 3 -3.48 6.84 2.06
N LYS A 4 -4.72 6.32 2.12
CA LYS A 4 -5.30 5.73 3.35
C LYS A 4 -4.52 4.51 3.83
N ALA A 5 -4.03 3.66 2.92
CA ALA A 5 -3.23 2.49 3.27
C ALA A 5 -1.91 2.89 3.93
N LEU A 6 -1.22 3.86 3.33
CA LEU A 6 0.06 4.36 3.83
C LEU A 6 -0.11 5.13 5.14
N GLU A 7 -1.16 5.96 5.26
CA GLU A 7 -1.49 6.68 6.49
C GLU A 7 -1.83 5.72 7.63
N PHE A 8 -2.58 4.65 7.34
CA PHE A 8 -2.90 3.62 8.31
C PHE A 8 -1.65 2.89 8.81
N ILE A 9 -0.79 2.42 7.89
CA ILE A 9 0.48 1.76 8.26
C ILE A 9 1.39 2.71 9.04
N LEU A 10 1.47 3.97 8.63
CA LEU A 10 2.21 5.01 9.35
C LEU A 10 1.65 5.21 10.77
N GLY A 11 0.33 5.18 10.93
CA GLY A 11 -0.35 5.28 12.22
C GLY A 11 -0.01 4.11 13.13
N GLU A 12 -0.14 2.88 12.64
CA GLU A 12 0.21 1.67 13.39
C GLU A 12 1.69 1.67 13.82
N LEU A 13 2.59 2.06 12.91
CA LEU A 13 4.02 2.18 13.22
C LEU A 13 4.27 3.25 14.30
N ASN A 14 3.67 4.43 14.19
CA ASN A 14 3.82 5.48 15.20
C ASN A 14 3.21 5.09 16.55
N ASN A 15 2.10 4.36 16.57
CA ASN A 15 1.51 3.85 17.81
C ASN A 15 2.47 2.87 18.50
N TYR A 16 3.10 1.98 17.74
CA TYR A 16 4.11 1.06 18.26
C TYR A 16 5.35 1.79 18.79
N LEU A 17 5.88 2.74 18.01
CA LEU A 17 7.08 3.49 18.39
C LEU A 17 6.81 4.43 19.58
N GLY A 18 5.62 5.03 19.66
CA GLY A 18 5.21 5.92 20.74
C GLY A 18 5.14 5.22 22.11
N ALA A 19 4.88 3.90 22.15
CA ALA A 19 4.96 3.13 23.39
C ALA A 19 6.40 3.05 23.95
N SER A 20 7.41 3.18 23.08
CA SER A 20 8.84 3.16 23.44
C SER A 20 9.50 4.54 23.44
N TYR A 21 8.89 5.53 22.79
CA TYR A 21 9.46 6.85 22.53
C TYR A 21 8.55 7.96 23.11
N HIS A 22 8.97 8.57 24.21
CA HIS A 22 8.22 9.63 24.91
C HIS A 22 8.44 11.03 24.31
N GLY A 23 8.39 11.14 22.98
CA GLY A 23 8.50 12.43 22.28
C GLY A 23 7.12 13.02 21.96
N PRO A 24 6.95 14.35 21.96
CA PRO A 24 5.68 14.99 21.56
C PRO A 24 5.43 14.90 20.05
N GLU A 25 6.47 14.64 19.26
CA GLU A 25 6.37 14.52 17.80
C GLU A 25 6.35 13.06 17.36
N LYS A 26 5.62 12.80 16.26
CA LYS A 26 5.61 11.49 15.59
C LYS A 26 7.05 11.12 15.16
N ALA A 27 7.43 9.87 15.41
CA ALA A 27 8.75 9.33 15.09
C ALA A 27 8.87 8.96 13.60
N ALA A 28 7.76 8.58 12.96
CA ALA A 28 7.69 8.27 11.54
C ALA A 28 6.78 9.25 10.79
N VAL A 29 7.16 9.61 9.57
CA VAL A 29 6.41 10.51 8.68
C VAL A 29 6.29 9.93 7.26
N LEU A 30 5.21 10.29 6.57
CA LEU A 30 5.09 10.11 5.12
C LEU A 30 5.67 11.33 4.42
N ALA A 31 6.73 11.16 3.65
CA ALA A 31 7.35 12.25 2.90
C ALA A 31 8.10 11.74 1.67
N SER A 32 8.42 12.66 0.76
CA SER A 32 9.45 12.40 -0.26
C SER A 32 10.84 12.57 0.36
N LEU A 33 11.80 11.75 -0.11
CA LEU A 33 13.21 11.91 0.24
C LEU A 33 13.94 12.91 -0.68
N SER A 34 13.31 13.31 -1.79
CA SER A 34 13.88 14.27 -2.72
C SER A 34 13.79 15.70 -2.19
N SER A 35 14.89 16.45 -2.34
CA SER A 35 14.95 17.90 -2.08
C SER A 35 15.62 18.57 -3.29
N PRO A 36 15.14 19.73 -3.76
CA PRO A 36 15.76 20.45 -4.88
C PRO A 36 17.26 20.70 -4.68
N ASP A 37 17.69 20.85 -3.42
CA ASP A 37 19.07 21.17 -3.05
C ASP A 37 19.87 19.95 -2.58
N ASN A 38 19.32 18.73 -2.72
CA ASN A 38 19.90 17.47 -2.24
C ASN A 38 20.27 17.47 -0.73
N SER A 39 19.73 18.42 0.03
CA SER A 39 19.80 18.47 1.48
C SER A 39 18.67 17.64 2.08
N VAL A 40 18.90 17.05 3.25
CA VAL A 40 17.81 16.44 4.03
C VAL A 40 16.85 17.57 4.45
N PRO A 41 15.57 17.57 4.02
CA PRO A 41 14.63 18.57 4.47
C PRO A 41 14.54 18.59 6.00
N LEU A 42 14.56 19.77 6.62
CA LEU A 42 14.38 19.93 8.08
C LEU A 42 13.14 19.20 8.60
N ALA A 43 12.10 19.09 7.77
CA ALA A 43 10.87 18.38 8.09
C ALA A 43 11.03 16.86 8.32
N ILE A 44 12.13 16.25 7.84
CA ILE A 44 12.42 14.83 8.00
C ILE A 44 13.64 14.57 8.89
N ASP A 45 14.21 15.60 9.52
CA ASP A 45 15.33 15.39 10.45
C ASP A 45 14.86 14.68 11.73
N ASN A 46 15.67 13.74 12.20
CA ASN A 46 15.38 12.82 13.29
C ASN A 46 14.07 12.01 13.13
N LYS A 47 13.71 11.65 11.88
CA LYS A 47 12.52 10.87 11.57
C LYS A 47 12.84 9.57 10.83
N LEU A 48 11.96 8.59 10.99
CA LEU A 48 11.75 7.56 9.98
C LEU A 48 10.88 8.14 8.87
N VAL A 49 11.34 7.99 7.64
CA VAL A 49 10.64 8.48 6.45
C VAL A 49 10.12 7.29 5.68
N LEU A 50 8.80 7.22 5.56
CA LEU A 50 8.09 6.25 4.75
C LEU A 50 7.78 6.89 3.39
N SER A 51 8.28 6.31 2.30
CA SER A 51 8.12 6.84 0.95
C SER A 51 7.67 5.75 -0.01
N LEU A 52 6.63 6.02 -0.81
CA LEU A 52 6.21 5.12 -1.88
C LEU A 52 7.19 5.25 -3.05
N VAL A 53 7.78 4.13 -3.48
CA VAL A 53 8.80 4.10 -4.54
C VAL A 53 8.36 3.39 -5.81
N ASN A 54 7.41 2.46 -5.72
CA ASN A 54 6.84 1.79 -6.89
C ASN A 54 5.42 1.26 -6.59
N ILE A 55 4.61 1.07 -7.63
CA ILE A 55 3.28 0.45 -7.57
C ILE A 55 3.18 -0.57 -8.70
N GLU A 56 2.82 -1.79 -8.35
CA GLU A 56 2.57 -2.86 -9.32
C GLU A 56 1.18 -3.45 -9.11
N ARG A 57 0.55 -3.90 -10.19
CA ARG A 57 -0.67 -4.71 -10.10
C ARG A 57 -0.28 -6.16 -9.90
N GLU A 58 -0.86 -6.82 -8.90
CA GLU A 58 -0.70 -8.26 -8.73
C GLU A 58 -1.59 -8.96 -9.76
N THR A 59 -0.96 -9.70 -10.67
CA THR A 59 -1.63 -10.41 -11.78
C THR A 59 -1.78 -11.90 -11.51
N ALA A 60 -1.09 -12.45 -10.49
CA ALA A 60 -1.14 -13.87 -10.17
C ALA A 60 -2.46 -14.32 -9.51
N ILE A 61 -3.20 -13.39 -8.90
CA ILE A 61 -4.54 -13.66 -8.37
C ILE A 61 -5.51 -13.51 -9.54
N GLY A 62 -5.86 -14.66 -10.14
CA GLY A 62 -6.59 -14.78 -11.38
C GLY A 62 -7.65 -13.70 -11.57
N SER A 63 -7.56 -12.99 -12.70
CA SER A 63 -8.60 -12.10 -13.17
C SER A 63 -9.87 -12.91 -13.39
N THR A 64 -10.70 -13.05 -12.35
CA THR A 64 -12.09 -13.38 -12.58
C THR A 64 -12.66 -12.16 -13.29
N GLY A 65 -13.03 -12.34 -14.54
CA GLY A 65 -13.71 -11.29 -15.31
C GLY A 65 -14.94 -10.78 -14.55
N PHE A 66 -15.51 -9.69 -15.02
CA PHE A 66 -16.71 -9.07 -14.44
C PHE A 66 -17.67 -10.08 -13.81
N VAL A 67 -17.91 -9.96 -12.50
CA VAL A 67 -18.89 -10.81 -11.82
C VAL A 67 -20.27 -10.29 -12.22
N ALA A 68 -21.05 -11.12 -12.90
CA ALA A 68 -22.47 -10.84 -13.12
C ALA A 68 -23.20 -11.11 -11.81
N ARG A 69 -23.69 -10.06 -11.15
CA ARG A 69 -24.59 -10.20 -9.99
C ARG A 69 -26.03 -10.02 -10.47
N GLN A 70 -26.87 -11.00 -10.15
CA GLN A 70 -28.31 -10.93 -10.37
C GLN A 70 -28.93 -10.15 -9.20
N GLY A 71 -29.37 -8.93 -9.47
CA GLY A 71 -30.19 -8.14 -8.54
C GLY A 71 -31.68 -8.23 -8.90
N ALA A 72 -32.56 -7.81 -7.98
CA ALA A 72 -34.01 -7.84 -8.17
C ALA A 72 -34.52 -7.09 -9.42
N ASN A 73 -33.73 -6.16 -9.98
CA ASN A 73 -34.08 -5.32 -11.13
C ASN A 73 -33.13 -5.44 -12.34
N GLY A 74 -32.31 -6.51 -12.43
CA GLY A 74 -31.50 -6.77 -13.62
C GLY A 74 -30.10 -7.36 -13.38
N TYR A 75 -29.36 -7.55 -14.48
CA TYR A 75 -27.96 -8.00 -14.48
C TYR A 75 -27.02 -6.79 -14.40
N GLY A 76 -26.25 -6.69 -13.31
CA GLY A 76 -25.14 -5.73 -13.19
C GLY A 76 -23.80 -6.44 -13.36
N ARG A 77 -22.92 -5.91 -14.21
CA ARG A 77 -21.51 -6.31 -14.21
C ARG A 77 -20.79 -5.50 -13.15
N THR A 78 -19.99 -6.17 -12.32
CA THR A 78 -19.19 -5.49 -11.30
C THR A 78 -17.69 -5.70 -11.62
N ASN A 79 -16.87 -4.66 -11.42
CA ASN A 79 -15.43 -4.73 -11.71
C ASN A 79 -14.73 -5.63 -10.66
N PRO A 80 -13.74 -6.47 -11.02
CA PRO A 80 -13.10 -7.33 -10.03
C PRO A 80 -12.28 -6.52 -9.01
N SER A 81 -12.06 -7.08 -7.82
CA SER A 81 -11.18 -6.51 -6.80
C SER A 81 -9.80 -6.20 -7.37
N LEU A 82 -9.25 -5.04 -7.02
CA LEU A 82 -7.91 -4.64 -7.42
C LEU A 82 -6.90 -5.07 -6.36
N TYR A 83 -5.91 -5.85 -6.80
CA TYR A 83 -4.77 -6.30 -6.01
C TYR A 83 -3.55 -5.47 -6.42
N LEU A 84 -2.99 -4.72 -5.46
CA LEU A 84 -1.84 -3.86 -5.69
C LEU A 84 -0.68 -4.27 -4.77
N ASN A 85 0.52 -4.20 -5.31
CA ASN A 85 1.79 -4.31 -4.61
C ASN A 85 2.40 -2.90 -4.55
N LEU A 86 2.45 -2.33 -3.35
CA LEU A 86 3.04 -1.02 -3.10
C LEU A 86 4.45 -1.24 -2.55
N TYR A 87 5.48 -0.76 -3.25
CA TYR A 87 6.84 -0.81 -2.76
C TYR A 87 7.12 0.47 -2.01
N VAL A 88 7.48 0.34 -0.74
CA VAL A 88 7.66 1.45 0.17
C VAL A 88 9.05 1.37 0.78
N LEU A 89 9.78 2.46 0.66
CA LEU A 89 11.08 2.66 1.29
C LEU A 89 10.86 3.26 2.67
N LEU A 90 11.45 2.63 3.69
CA LEU A 90 11.55 3.18 5.03
C LEU A 90 13.00 3.57 5.28
N ALA A 91 13.28 4.86 5.38
CA ALA A 91 14.62 5.41 5.58
C ALA A 91 14.75 6.14 6.92
N ALA A 92 15.88 5.98 7.60
CA ALA A 92 16.15 6.65 8.87
C ALA A 92 17.00 7.91 8.65
N SER A 93 16.36 9.07 8.75
CA SER A 93 16.96 10.39 8.56
C SER A 93 17.35 10.98 9.91
N TYR A 94 18.58 10.72 10.36
CA TYR A 94 19.11 11.21 11.64
C TYR A 94 20.50 11.81 11.41
N ALA A 95 20.54 13.09 11.05
CA ALA A 95 21.80 13.77 10.76
C ALA A 95 22.72 13.75 12.00
N GLY A 96 23.95 13.26 11.84
CA GLY A 96 24.95 13.19 12.93
C GLY A 96 24.70 12.11 13.99
N ASN A 97 23.58 11.37 13.94
CA ASN A 97 23.28 10.29 14.90
C ASN A 97 22.97 8.95 14.20
N TYR A 98 23.99 8.39 13.56
CA TYR A 98 23.86 7.13 12.82
C TYR A 98 23.43 5.95 13.71
N SER A 99 23.93 5.87 14.96
CA SER A 99 23.52 4.83 15.91
C SER A 99 22.03 4.94 16.26
N GLY A 100 21.51 6.16 16.42
CA GLY A 100 20.09 6.44 16.58
C GLY A 100 19.28 6.02 15.35
N ALA A 101 19.78 6.32 14.15
CA ALA A 101 19.18 5.90 12.89
C ALA A 101 18.99 4.38 12.83
N LEU A 102 20.05 3.62 13.12
CA LEU A 102 20.02 2.16 13.12
C LEU A 102 19.08 1.60 14.20
N ARG A 103 19.09 2.18 15.41
CA ARG A 103 18.20 1.76 16.50
C ARG A 103 16.73 1.95 16.09
N MET A 104 16.42 3.09 15.50
CA MET A 104 15.06 3.41 15.08
C MET A 104 14.60 2.51 13.92
N LEU A 105 15.47 2.29 12.94
CA LEU A 105 15.20 1.37 11.84
C LEU A 105 14.96 -0.06 12.35
N SER A 106 15.78 -0.55 13.29
CA SER A 106 15.60 -1.86 13.92
C SER A 106 14.27 -1.99 14.67
N GLN A 107 13.81 -0.93 15.36
CA GLN A 107 12.50 -0.96 16.02
C GLN A 107 11.34 -1.04 15.02
N ALA A 108 11.43 -0.30 13.91
CA ALA A 108 10.42 -0.39 12.86
C ALA A 108 10.43 -1.75 12.16
N MET A 109 11.61 -2.34 11.95
CA MET A 109 11.71 -3.71 11.44
C MET A 109 11.09 -4.73 12.39
N ALA A 110 11.33 -4.59 13.70
CA ALA A 110 10.73 -5.45 14.71
C ALA A 110 9.20 -5.35 14.74
N PHE A 111 8.66 -4.15 14.55
CA PHE A 111 7.21 -3.93 14.41
C PHE A 111 6.63 -4.75 13.24
N PHE A 112 7.19 -4.61 12.03
CA PHE A 112 6.69 -5.33 10.86
C PHE A 112 6.93 -6.85 10.94
N GLN A 113 7.94 -7.31 11.67
CA GLN A 113 8.12 -8.73 11.98
C GLN A 113 7.05 -9.25 12.95
N ALA A 114 6.68 -8.46 13.96
CA ALA A 114 5.67 -8.83 14.93
C ALA A 114 4.25 -8.79 14.34
N LYS A 115 3.97 -7.83 13.45
CA LYS A 115 2.66 -7.64 12.80
C LYS A 115 2.84 -7.38 11.31
N TRP A 116 2.73 -8.44 10.52
CA TRP A 116 2.89 -8.40 9.06
C TRP A 116 1.55 -8.33 8.31
N GLY A 117 0.41 -8.61 8.97
CA GLY A 117 -0.92 -8.64 8.36
C GLY A 117 -1.91 -7.75 9.10
N PHE A 118 -2.74 -7.04 8.33
CA PHE A 118 -3.73 -6.08 8.83
C PHE A 118 -5.05 -6.28 8.10
N ASP A 119 -6.13 -6.32 8.87
CA ASP A 119 -7.50 -6.42 8.38
C ASP A 119 -8.46 -5.75 9.38
N PRO A 120 -9.76 -5.61 9.05
CA PRO A 120 -10.74 -5.02 9.97
C PRO A 120 -10.95 -5.78 11.28
N GLN A 121 -10.57 -7.06 11.37
CA GLN A 121 -10.76 -7.89 12.57
C GLN A 121 -9.63 -7.70 13.58
N ASN A 122 -8.40 -7.49 13.11
CA ASN A 122 -7.20 -7.41 13.94
C ASN A 122 -6.65 -5.98 14.12
N SER A 123 -7.21 -5.01 13.40
CA SER A 123 -6.71 -3.63 13.42
C SER A 123 -7.84 -2.61 13.53
N ALA A 124 -7.89 -1.93 14.67
CA ALA A 124 -8.82 -0.83 14.88
C ALA A 124 -8.51 0.33 13.90
N GLY A 125 -9.55 0.95 13.34
CA GLY A 125 -9.38 2.03 12.37
C GLY A 125 -8.87 1.58 11.00
N PHE A 126 -8.92 0.27 10.69
CA PHE A 126 -8.58 -0.22 9.35
C PHE A 126 -9.41 0.51 8.28
N PRO A 127 -8.82 1.01 7.17
CA PRO A 127 -9.53 1.96 6.34
C PRO A 127 -10.64 1.30 5.51
N ALA A 128 -11.78 1.98 5.44
CA ALA A 128 -12.90 1.55 4.60
C ALA A 128 -12.49 1.45 3.13
N GLY A 129 -13.06 0.47 2.43
CA GLY A 129 -12.76 0.18 1.03
C GLY A 129 -11.58 -0.77 0.84
N MET A 130 -10.91 -1.25 1.88
CA MET A 130 -9.90 -2.32 1.79
C MET A 130 -10.36 -3.55 2.56
N THR A 131 -9.92 -4.73 2.15
CA THR A 131 -10.18 -5.98 2.89
C THR A 131 -8.96 -6.43 3.67
N GLN A 132 -7.76 -6.22 3.13
CA GLN A 132 -6.52 -6.73 3.70
C GLN A 132 -5.31 -5.91 3.24
N LEU A 133 -4.35 -5.74 4.15
CA LEU A 133 -3.00 -5.29 3.89
C LEU A 133 -2.02 -6.31 4.47
N SER A 134 -0.97 -6.67 3.73
CA SER A 134 0.15 -7.45 4.27
C SER A 134 1.48 -6.85 3.86
N VAL A 135 2.50 -7.03 4.70
CA VAL A 135 3.82 -6.42 4.55
C VAL A 135 4.87 -7.51 4.45
N GLU A 136 5.73 -7.41 3.44
CA GLU A 136 6.85 -8.31 3.19
C GLU A 136 8.13 -7.48 3.02
N VAL A 137 9.26 -7.96 3.55
CA VAL A 137 10.56 -7.31 3.31
C VAL A 137 11.03 -7.63 1.89
N VAL A 138 11.59 -6.62 1.21
CA VAL A 138 12.18 -6.75 -0.13
C VAL A 138 13.69 -6.64 0.00
N SER A 139 14.39 -7.68 -0.45
CA SER A 139 15.85 -7.68 -0.54
C SER A 139 16.27 -7.15 -1.91
N LEU A 140 16.95 -6.01 -1.93
CA LEU A 140 17.55 -5.45 -3.15
C LEU A 140 19.03 -5.84 -3.25
N SER A 141 19.49 -6.04 -4.48
CA SER A 141 20.93 -6.05 -4.79
C SER A 141 21.53 -4.65 -4.61
N MET A 142 22.85 -4.57 -4.48
CA MET A 142 23.55 -3.28 -4.39
C MET A 142 23.33 -2.39 -5.63
N ALA A 143 23.16 -3.00 -6.81
CA ALA A 143 22.89 -2.28 -8.05
C ALA A 143 21.47 -1.69 -8.07
N GLU A 144 20.46 -2.46 -7.65
CA GLU A 144 19.08 -1.98 -7.53
C GLU A 144 18.96 -0.91 -6.46
N LEU A 145 19.64 -1.09 -5.32
CA LEU A 145 19.69 -0.09 -4.24
C LEU A 145 20.30 1.22 -4.74
N SER A 146 21.45 1.16 -5.42
CA SER A 146 22.09 2.34 -6.01
C SER A 146 21.17 3.04 -7.01
N THR A 147 20.52 2.27 -7.88
CA THR A 147 19.57 2.80 -8.88
C THR A 147 18.37 3.46 -8.20
N LEU A 148 17.80 2.84 -7.17
CA LEU A 148 16.68 3.39 -6.42
C LEU A 148 17.02 4.77 -5.85
N TRP A 149 18.17 4.89 -5.15
CA TRP A 149 18.60 6.15 -4.57
C TRP A 149 18.97 7.21 -5.62
N ALA A 150 19.53 6.79 -6.75
CA ALA A 150 19.78 7.69 -7.88
C ALA A 150 18.48 8.25 -8.48
N VAL A 151 17.45 7.41 -8.66
CA VAL A 151 16.13 7.83 -9.14
C VAL A 151 15.44 8.78 -8.16
N LEU A 152 15.61 8.56 -6.86
CA LEU A 152 15.10 9.46 -5.83
C LEU A 152 15.80 10.82 -5.80
N GLY A 153 17.01 10.93 -6.36
CA GLY A 153 17.80 12.17 -6.34
C GLY A 153 18.14 12.62 -4.92
N ALA A 154 18.34 11.66 -4.02
CA ALA A 154 18.60 11.90 -2.59
C ALA A 154 19.89 11.21 -2.15
N ASN A 155 20.56 11.76 -1.14
CA ASN A 155 21.69 11.10 -0.50
C ASN A 155 21.23 9.83 0.23
N TYR A 156 22.05 8.78 0.13
CA TYR A 156 21.76 7.51 0.77
C TYR A 156 21.58 7.64 2.29
N LEU A 157 20.52 7.03 2.81
CA LEU A 157 20.27 6.85 4.24
C LEU A 157 20.13 5.35 4.57
N PRO A 158 20.38 4.93 5.82
CA PRO A 158 20.02 3.59 6.27
C PRO A 158 18.53 3.32 6.01
N SER A 159 18.23 2.28 5.24
CA SER A 159 16.88 2.04 4.77
C SER A 159 16.55 0.59 4.51
N VAL A 160 15.26 0.25 4.53
CA VAL A 160 14.71 -1.05 4.15
C VAL A 160 13.54 -0.83 3.20
N VAL A 161 13.39 -1.70 2.20
CA VAL A 161 12.23 -1.69 1.30
C VAL A 161 11.24 -2.75 1.73
N TYR A 162 9.97 -2.38 1.76
CA TYR A 162 8.85 -3.26 2.02
C TYR A 162 7.91 -3.31 0.82
N LYS A 163 7.33 -4.48 0.58
CA LYS A 163 6.22 -4.70 -0.33
C LYS A 163 4.95 -4.80 0.49
N LEU A 164 4.03 -3.87 0.30
CA LEU A 164 2.70 -3.92 0.87
C LEU A 164 1.72 -4.47 -0.17
N ARG A 165 1.15 -5.64 0.12
CA ARG A 165 0.07 -6.21 -0.69
C ARG A 165 -1.24 -5.65 -0.19
N MET A 166 -1.97 -4.97 -1.07
CA MET A 166 -3.24 -4.33 -0.79
C MET A 166 -4.34 -4.99 -1.60
N VAL A 167 -5.44 -5.33 -0.90
CA VAL A 167 -6.67 -5.80 -1.52
C VAL A 167 -7.77 -4.79 -1.28
N THR A 168 -8.36 -4.31 -2.37
CA THR A 168 -9.43 -3.31 -2.36
C THR A 168 -10.82 -3.94 -2.48
N LEU A 169 -11.79 -3.34 -1.80
CA LEU A 169 -13.21 -3.59 -2.05
C LEU A 169 -13.65 -2.89 -3.33
N GLN A 170 -14.67 -3.49 -3.93
CA GLN A 170 -15.45 -2.97 -5.02
C GLN A 170 -16.19 -1.68 -4.63
N GLU A 171 -16.10 -0.65 -5.49
CA GLU A 171 -17.12 0.39 -5.58
C GLU A 171 -18.22 -0.10 -6.55
N ASP A 172 -19.48 -0.10 -6.10
CA ASP A 172 -20.64 -0.51 -6.90
C ASP A 172 -20.90 0.52 -8.02
N TRP A 173 -20.14 0.42 -9.11
CA TRP A 173 -20.56 0.98 -10.38
C TRP A 173 -21.49 -0.01 -11.07
N LEU A 174 -22.78 0.28 -11.04
CA LEU A 174 -23.80 -0.41 -11.85
C LEU A 174 -23.47 -0.21 -13.33
N ILE A 175 -22.74 -1.15 -13.92
CA ILE A 175 -22.60 -1.24 -15.37
C ILE A 175 -24.00 -1.58 -15.90
N ALA A 176 -24.52 -0.73 -16.78
CA ALA A 176 -25.90 -0.71 -17.29
C ALA A 176 -26.49 -2.12 -17.60
N PRO A 177 -27.81 -2.31 -17.43
CA PRO A 177 -28.45 -3.61 -17.59
C PRO A 177 -28.20 -4.16 -18.98
N ILE A 178 -27.62 -5.36 -19.04
CA ILE A 178 -27.51 -6.13 -20.28
C ILE A 178 -28.93 -6.61 -20.62
N PRO A 179 -29.50 -6.27 -21.79
CA PRO A 179 -30.79 -6.81 -22.18
C PRO A 179 -30.68 -8.33 -22.30
N ALA A 180 -31.64 -9.05 -21.70
CA ALA A 180 -31.74 -10.48 -21.88
C ALA A 180 -31.89 -10.78 -23.38
N VAL A 181 -31.01 -11.63 -23.94
CA VAL A 181 -31.21 -12.14 -25.29
C VAL A 181 -32.45 -13.03 -25.23
N SER A 182 -33.59 -12.53 -25.69
CA SER A 182 -34.75 -13.38 -25.93
C SER A 182 -34.39 -14.29 -27.09
N SER A 183 -34.24 -15.58 -26.81
CA SER A 183 -34.16 -16.63 -27.82
C SER A 183 -35.29 -16.42 -28.83
N GLY A 184 -34.95 -16.08 -30.07
CA GLY A 184 -35.92 -16.03 -31.16
C GLY A 184 -36.45 -17.43 -31.38
N ILE A 185 -37.66 -17.69 -30.89
CA ILE A 185 -38.45 -18.85 -31.28
C ILE A 185 -38.87 -18.57 -32.73
N ALA A 186 -38.15 -19.13 -33.69
CA ALA A 186 -38.61 -19.17 -35.07
C ALA A 186 -39.73 -20.22 -35.14
N ASP A 187 -40.97 -19.78 -34.88
CA ASP A 187 -42.15 -20.52 -35.30
C ASP A 187 -42.20 -20.52 -36.83
N VAL A 188 -41.66 -21.58 -37.44
CA VAL A 188 -41.98 -21.92 -38.83
C VAL A 188 -43.22 -22.80 -38.78
N GLN A 189 -44.40 -22.18 -38.75
CA GLN A 189 -45.66 -22.85 -39.09
C GLN A 189 -45.69 -23.11 -40.60
N GLY A 190 -46.08 -24.33 -40.96
CA GLY A 190 -46.13 -24.82 -42.33
C GLY A 190 -47.23 -24.20 -43.19
N SER A 191 -47.08 -24.41 -44.50
CA SER A 191 -48.13 -24.43 -45.52
C SER A 191 -47.69 -25.36 -46.62
#